data_AF-A0A9E2QEG1-F1
#
_entry.id   AF-A0A9E2QEG1-F1
#
_cell.length_a   1.000
_cell.length_b   1.000
_cell.length_c   1.000
_cell.angle_alpha   90.00
_cell.angle_beta   90.00
_cell.angle_gamma   90.00
#
_symmetry.space_group_name_H-M   'P 1'
#
loop_
_entity.id
_entity.type
_entity.pdbx_description
1 polymer ?
#
loop_
_entity_poly.entity_id
_entity_poly.type
_entity_poly.pdbx_seq_one_letter_code
_entity_poly.pdbx_strand_id
1 'polypeptide(L)'
;MKPIYFPFTYISEPVLEALSAFFKQIVVYQPSSLNVPESMQKLADSGLLEIRIPVKGDENKIDNILKDYKSWANIHQGSEMAFFKMNPDKIPFFDDSSALQIKADIKKKKQKQQNEKKQDSLLNARIFLHIAQEFDMQNWEINKDLLLLEEKTLNLIDNLKGEDELSFKENDIKKTLKTDYQSDYMTPDRIIAWTHMLQYDQDISELFITNNRSAIEHLIEKTPEAKIVLNIDSIPLTNSDDEKREKWQNSLNEQLELILGDSLPVSEDIKIKSPFDKDDGKKVSLTLYLVPGESPYKFFTRSAWHKTPVKEINKEASFNNTLIGFVEF
;
A
#
# COMPACT_ATOMS: atom_id res chain seq x y z
N MET A 1 17.38 -5.62 3.74
CA MET A 1 16.60 -4.42 3.32
C MET A 1 15.28 -4.32 4.07
N LYS A 2 14.68 -3.12 4.15
CA LYS A 2 13.31 -2.91 4.63
C LYS A 2 12.43 -2.46 3.47
N PRO A 3 11.49 -3.26 2.97
CA PRO A 3 10.62 -2.84 1.88
C PRO A 3 9.66 -1.73 2.34
N ILE A 4 9.34 -0.82 1.43
CA ILE A 4 8.32 0.20 1.64
C ILE A 4 7.02 -0.26 0.98
N TYR A 5 5.95 -0.30 1.77
CA TYR A 5 4.62 -0.65 1.30
C TYR A 5 3.96 0.53 0.59
N PHE A 6 3.42 0.28 -0.60
CA PHE A 6 2.84 1.31 -1.46
C PHE A 6 1.58 0.80 -2.20
N PRO A 7 0.76 1.69 -2.78
CA PRO A 7 0.67 3.14 -2.52
C PRO A 7 -0.15 3.48 -1.26
N PHE A 8 -0.38 2.50 -0.39
CA PHE A 8 -1.31 2.62 0.73
C PHE A 8 -0.63 3.12 1.99
N THR A 9 -1.42 3.77 2.84
CA THR A 9 -0.99 4.25 4.16
C THR A 9 -1.59 3.42 5.29
N TYR A 10 -2.47 2.47 4.98
CA TYR A 10 -2.98 1.46 5.90
C TYR A 10 -2.50 0.06 5.47
N ILE A 11 -2.11 -0.77 6.43
CA ILE A 11 -1.82 -2.19 6.24
C ILE A 11 -2.62 -3.00 7.27
N SER A 12 -3.35 -4.03 6.81
CA SER A 12 -4.10 -4.92 7.71
C SER A 12 -3.21 -6.02 8.27
N GLU A 13 -3.65 -6.63 9.37
CA GLU A 13 -2.93 -7.74 10.02
C GLU A 13 -2.62 -8.90 9.06
N PRO A 14 -3.57 -9.41 8.23
CA PRO A 14 -3.27 -10.51 7.31
C PRO A 14 -2.27 -10.14 6.21
N VAL A 15 -2.31 -8.88 5.73
CA VAL A 15 -1.33 -8.41 4.73
C VAL A 15 0.06 -8.37 5.36
N LEU A 16 0.18 -7.83 6.58
CA LEU A 16 1.46 -7.79 7.27
C LEU A 16 1.96 -9.20 7.61
N GLU A 17 1.07 -10.12 8.01
CA GLU A 17 1.39 -11.54 8.20
C GLU A 17 1.95 -12.15 6.91
N ALA A 18 1.30 -11.93 5.76
CA ALA A 18 1.78 -12.37 4.46
C ALA A 18 3.16 -11.79 4.11
N LEU A 19 3.36 -10.48 4.28
CA LEU A 19 4.65 -9.84 4.02
C LEU A 19 5.75 -10.32 4.96
N SER A 20 5.39 -10.63 6.21
CA SER A 20 6.34 -11.10 7.19
C SER A 20 6.93 -12.46 6.81
N ALA A 21 6.32 -13.24 5.91
CA ALA A 21 6.92 -14.48 5.40
C ALA A 21 8.23 -14.23 4.63
N PHE A 22 8.42 -13.03 4.09
CA PHE A 22 9.58 -12.64 3.27
C PHE A 22 10.49 -11.64 3.97
N PHE A 23 9.94 -10.75 4.79
CA PHE A 23 10.68 -9.63 5.38
C PHE A 23 10.47 -9.54 6.89
N LYS A 24 11.52 -9.20 7.62
CA LYS A 24 11.45 -9.03 9.08
C LYS A 24 10.63 -7.81 9.50
N GLN A 25 10.72 -6.74 8.73
CA GLN A 25 10.09 -5.46 9.03
C GLN A 25 9.67 -4.77 7.73
N ILE A 26 8.46 -4.21 7.72
CA ILE A 26 7.88 -3.47 6.59
C ILE A 26 7.76 -1.99 6.95
N VAL A 27 8.08 -1.09 6.05
CA VAL A 27 7.86 0.36 6.23
C VAL A 27 6.50 0.73 5.64
N VAL A 28 5.67 1.46 6.38
CA VAL A 28 4.45 2.09 5.86
C VAL A 28 4.52 3.60 6.08
N TYR A 29 4.18 4.36 5.05
CA TYR A 29 4.08 5.81 5.17
C TYR A 29 2.77 6.23 5.82
N GLN A 30 2.86 7.17 6.75
CA GLN A 30 1.73 7.89 7.31
C GLN A 30 1.70 9.32 6.78
N PRO A 31 0.52 9.84 6.36
CA PRO A 31 0.42 11.20 5.85
C PRO A 31 0.73 12.26 6.90
N SER A 32 0.49 11.98 8.18
CA SER A 32 0.89 12.84 9.30
C SER A 32 1.03 12.02 10.58
N SER A 33 1.46 12.65 11.66
CA SER A 33 1.45 12.04 13.00
C SER A 33 0.04 11.98 13.61
N LEU A 34 -0.97 12.52 12.95
CA LEU A 34 -2.35 12.52 13.44
C LEU A 34 -3.02 11.20 13.15
N ASN A 35 -3.77 10.69 14.13
CA ASN A 35 -4.70 9.58 13.97
C ASN A 35 -4.08 8.34 13.30
N VAL A 36 -2.84 8.02 13.65
CA VAL A 36 -2.22 6.75 13.27
C VAL A 36 -3.07 5.61 13.86
N PRO A 37 -3.55 4.64 13.06
CA PRO A 37 -4.44 3.59 13.56
C PRO A 37 -3.84 2.80 14.72
N GLU A 38 -4.62 2.51 15.76
CA GLU A 38 -4.14 1.79 16.95
C GLU A 38 -3.63 0.38 16.59
N SER A 39 -4.26 -0.28 15.62
CA SER A 39 -3.81 -1.57 15.09
C SER A 39 -2.39 -1.47 14.54
N MET A 40 -2.08 -0.45 13.75
CA MET A 40 -0.74 -0.23 13.21
C MET A 40 0.27 0.13 14.30
N GLN A 41 -0.12 0.88 15.33
CA GLN A 41 0.77 1.19 16.46
C GLN A 41 1.19 -0.09 17.19
N LYS A 42 0.25 -1.01 17.47
CA LYS A 42 0.55 -2.32 18.07
C LYS A 42 1.50 -3.16 17.22
N LEU A 43 1.34 -3.12 15.89
CA LEU A 43 2.23 -3.80 14.95
C LEU A 43 3.61 -3.15 14.85
N ALA A 44 3.71 -1.85 15.14
CA ALA A 44 4.99 -1.16 15.25
C ALA A 44 5.72 -1.52 16.54
N ASP A 45 5.00 -1.61 17.66
CA ASP A 45 5.55 -2.02 18.96
C ASP A 45 6.09 -3.45 18.94
N SER A 46 5.53 -4.33 18.11
CA SER A 46 6.04 -5.71 17.91
C SER A 46 7.29 -5.77 17.01
N GLY A 47 7.70 -4.66 16.40
CA GLY A 47 8.86 -4.57 15.51
C GLY A 47 8.62 -5.03 14.07
N LEU A 48 7.43 -5.56 13.75
CA LEU A 48 7.09 -6.02 12.39
C LEU A 48 6.80 -4.86 11.43
N LEU A 49 6.39 -3.71 11.95
CA LEU A 49 6.04 -2.52 11.18
C LEU A 49 6.93 -1.33 11.59
N GLU A 50 7.45 -0.60 10.61
CA GLU A 50 8.04 0.73 10.81
C GLU A 50 7.09 1.77 10.24
N ILE A 51 6.56 2.63 11.10
CA ILE A 51 5.70 3.74 10.70
C ILE A 51 6.57 4.95 10.41
N ARG A 52 6.57 5.41 9.16
CA ARG A 52 7.37 6.56 8.73
C ARG A 52 6.48 7.72 8.33
N ILE A 53 6.85 8.94 8.74
CA ILE A 53 6.15 10.17 8.39
C ILE A 53 7.13 11.07 7.62
N PRO A 54 7.21 10.95 6.29
CA PRO A 54 8.20 11.70 5.49
C PRO A 54 7.99 13.21 5.54
N VAL A 55 6.75 13.67 5.74
CA VAL A 55 6.39 15.09 5.72
C VAL A 55 5.93 15.55 7.10
N LYS A 56 6.61 16.55 7.64
CA LYS A 56 6.28 17.21 8.92
C LYS A 56 5.67 18.60 8.70
N GLY A 57 4.81 19.03 9.61
CA GLY A 57 4.18 20.35 9.60
C GLY A 57 2.74 20.31 9.07
N ASP A 58 2.03 21.43 9.22
CA ASP A 58 0.62 21.60 8.79
C ASP A 58 -0.40 20.64 9.44
N GLU A 59 -0.04 19.90 10.50
CA GLU A 59 -0.93 18.94 11.18
C GLU A 59 -2.24 19.59 11.61
N ASN A 60 -2.19 20.76 12.27
CA ASN A 60 -3.40 21.48 12.68
C ASN A 60 -4.31 21.85 11.51
N LYS A 61 -3.73 22.14 10.33
CA LYS A 61 -4.55 22.46 9.14
C LYS A 61 -5.19 21.20 8.57
N ILE A 62 -4.44 20.10 8.52
CA ILE A 62 -4.94 18.79 8.09
C ILE A 62 -6.09 18.35 8.99
N ASP A 63 -5.89 18.41 10.31
CA ASP A 63 -6.90 18.02 11.30
C ASP A 63 -8.20 18.83 11.13
N ASN A 64 -8.10 20.15 10.98
CA ASN A 64 -9.27 21.01 10.75
C ASN A 64 -10.02 20.64 9.46
N ILE A 65 -9.30 20.45 8.36
CA ILE A 65 -9.92 20.09 7.07
C ILE A 65 -10.59 18.71 7.15
N LEU A 66 -9.95 17.73 7.81
CA LEU A 66 -10.53 16.39 8.00
C LEU A 66 -11.77 16.44 8.89
N LYS A 67 -11.79 17.27 9.94
CA LYS A 67 -12.98 17.48 10.78
C LYS A 67 -14.12 18.13 10.00
N ASP A 68 -13.83 19.14 9.18
CA ASP A 68 -14.84 19.79 8.34
C ASP A 68 -15.42 18.80 7.32
N TYR A 69 -14.56 17.99 6.70
CA TYR A 69 -14.97 16.93 5.77
C TYR A 69 -15.87 15.90 6.45
N LYS A 70 -15.46 15.35 7.59
CA LYS A 70 -16.27 14.37 8.37
C LYS A 70 -17.60 14.99 8.80
N SER A 71 -17.60 16.24 9.25
CA SER A 71 -18.84 16.95 9.62
C SER A 71 -19.80 17.09 8.44
N TRP A 72 -19.28 17.45 7.26
CA TRP A 72 -20.06 17.53 6.05
C TRP A 72 -20.62 16.16 5.62
N ALA A 73 -19.77 15.13 5.60
CA ALA A 73 -20.15 13.78 5.20
C ALA A 73 -21.28 13.20 6.07
N ASN A 74 -21.19 13.40 7.39
CA ASN A 74 -22.21 12.97 8.35
C ASN A 74 -23.58 13.63 8.11
N ILE A 75 -23.60 14.91 7.71
CA ILE A 75 -24.83 15.64 7.40
C ILE A 75 -25.50 15.11 6.12
N HIS A 76 -24.72 14.55 5.19
CA HIS A 76 -25.20 14.11 3.88
C HIS A 76 -25.40 12.58 3.77
N GLN A 77 -25.61 11.89 4.90
CA GLN A 77 -25.98 10.45 5.03
C GLN A 77 -25.55 9.55 3.86
N GLY A 78 -24.30 9.08 3.89
CA GLY A 78 -23.81 8.04 2.99
C GLY A 78 -23.34 8.52 1.61
N SER A 79 -23.31 9.83 1.36
CA SER A 79 -22.86 10.39 0.08
C SER A 79 -21.34 10.56 -0.03
N GLU A 80 -20.53 10.09 0.92
CA GLU A 80 -19.07 10.08 0.78
C GLU A 80 -18.69 9.43 -0.56
N MET A 81 -19.30 8.27 -0.84
CA MET A 81 -19.12 7.57 -2.11
C MET A 81 -19.86 8.20 -3.30
N ALA A 82 -21.03 8.82 -3.08
CA ALA A 82 -21.80 9.42 -4.17
C ALA A 82 -21.11 10.66 -4.76
N PHE A 83 -20.42 11.44 -3.92
CA PHE A 83 -19.65 12.61 -4.35
C PHE A 83 -18.50 12.22 -5.28
N PHE A 84 -17.73 11.18 -4.93
CA PHE A 84 -16.62 10.72 -5.79
C PHE A 84 -17.09 9.87 -6.99
N LYS A 85 -18.16 9.08 -6.86
CA LYS A 85 -18.72 8.28 -7.98
C LYS A 85 -19.46 9.12 -9.03
N MET A 86 -20.14 10.20 -8.65
CA MET A 86 -20.82 11.09 -9.61
C MET A 86 -19.85 12.00 -10.38
N ASN A 87 -18.59 12.07 -9.96
CA ASN A 87 -17.61 13.03 -10.44
C ASN A 87 -16.19 12.42 -10.48
N PRO A 88 -15.96 11.30 -11.20
CA PRO A 88 -14.65 10.64 -11.26
C PRO A 88 -13.56 11.56 -11.82
N ASP A 89 -13.90 12.47 -12.75
CA ASP A 89 -12.98 13.48 -13.29
C ASP A 89 -12.83 14.73 -12.41
N LYS A 90 -13.50 14.77 -11.25
CA LYS A 90 -13.59 15.93 -10.35
C LYS A 90 -13.24 15.51 -8.94
N ILE A 91 -12.08 14.89 -8.81
CA ILE A 91 -11.43 14.70 -7.52
C ILE A 91 -11.19 16.11 -6.95
N PRO A 92 -11.75 16.44 -5.77
CA PRO A 92 -11.77 17.82 -5.30
C PRO A 92 -10.38 18.39 -4.92
N PHE A 93 -9.33 17.58 -5.03
CA PHE A 93 -7.99 17.88 -4.55
C PHE A 93 -6.94 18.05 -5.66
N PHE A 94 -7.23 17.61 -6.90
CA PHE A 94 -6.26 17.63 -8.01
C PHE A 94 -6.68 18.47 -9.23
N ASP A 95 -7.93 18.90 -9.28
CA ASP A 95 -8.41 19.85 -10.27
C ASP A 95 -8.61 21.23 -9.67
N ASP A 96 -8.19 22.24 -10.43
CA ASP A 96 -8.26 23.66 -10.06
C ASP A 96 -9.69 24.09 -9.65
N SER A 97 -10.75 23.36 -10.04
CA SER A 97 -12.15 23.77 -9.82
C SER A 97 -12.71 23.56 -8.41
N SER A 98 -12.27 22.55 -7.66
CA SER A 98 -12.80 22.25 -6.32
C SER A 98 -11.93 22.82 -5.21
N ALA A 99 -10.61 22.82 -5.44
CA ALA A 99 -9.69 23.65 -4.67
C ALA A 99 -10.08 25.13 -4.76
N LEU A 100 -10.76 25.58 -5.83
CA LEU A 100 -11.30 26.95 -5.94
C LEU A 100 -12.48 27.25 -5.02
N GLN A 101 -13.30 26.28 -4.58
CA GLN A 101 -14.39 26.55 -3.62
C GLN A 101 -13.88 26.61 -2.18
N ILE A 102 -13.05 25.65 -1.78
CA ILE A 102 -12.38 25.68 -0.47
C ILE A 102 -11.37 26.84 -0.41
N LYS A 103 -10.64 27.13 -1.52
CA LYS A 103 -9.87 28.37 -1.63
C LYS A 103 -10.75 29.60 -1.70
N ALA A 104 -11.93 29.63 -2.33
CA ALA A 104 -12.73 30.85 -2.37
C ALA A 104 -13.16 31.29 -0.96
N ASP A 105 -13.48 30.33 -0.10
CA ASP A 105 -13.84 30.60 1.30
C ASP A 105 -12.63 31.01 2.16
N ILE A 106 -11.45 30.45 1.89
CA ILE A 106 -10.21 30.77 2.63
C ILE A 106 -9.49 32.04 2.08
N LYS A 107 -9.60 32.31 0.79
CA LYS A 107 -8.87 33.34 0.02
C LYS A 107 -9.54 34.72 0.08
N LYS A 108 -10.41 34.95 1.07
CA LYS A 108 -10.67 36.32 1.56
C LYS A 108 -9.44 36.97 2.23
N LYS A 109 -8.28 36.29 2.32
CA LYS A 109 -7.01 36.90 2.76
C LYS A 109 -5.78 36.48 1.93
N LYS A 110 -5.44 37.36 0.97
CA LYS A 110 -4.13 37.71 0.36
C LYS A 110 -3.24 36.62 -0.33
N GLN A 111 -2.50 37.11 -1.33
CA GLN A 111 -1.76 36.43 -2.41
C GLN A 111 -0.28 36.10 -2.08
N LYS A 112 0.23 34.92 -2.46
CA LYS A 112 1.66 34.71 -2.81
C LYS A 112 1.88 33.47 -3.73
N GLN A 113 1.66 33.66 -5.02
CA GLN A 113 1.62 32.59 -6.04
C GLN A 113 3.02 32.15 -6.52
N GLN A 114 3.59 31.11 -5.92
CA GLN A 114 4.35 30.03 -6.60
C GLN A 114 4.85 28.97 -5.61
N ASN A 115 5.32 29.38 -4.42
CA ASN A 115 5.58 28.45 -3.30
C ASN A 115 4.28 27.93 -2.68
N GLU A 116 3.22 28.74 -2.67
CA GLU A 116 1.87 28.32 -2.21
C GLU A 116 1.34 27.13 -3.03
N LYS A 117 1.43 27.15 -4.37
CA LYS A 117 0.91 26.05 -5.21
C LYS A 117 1.55 24.68 -4.91
N LYS A 118 2.83 24.64 -4.55
CA LYS A 118 3.54 23.39 -4.21
C LYS A 118 3.20 22.89 -2.81
N GLN A 119 3.16 23.80 -1.84
CA GLN A 119 2.73 23.47 -0.47
C GLN A 119 1.27 23.00 -0.46
N ASP A 120 0.42 23.63 -1.28
CA ASP A 120 -0.98 23.23 -1.47
C ASP A 120 -1.08 21.80 -2.05
N SER A 121 -0.23 21.43 -3.02
CA SER A 121 -0.26 20.10 -3.63
C SER A 121 0.18 18.99 -2.67
N LEU A 122 1.20 19.23 -1.86
CA LEU A 122 1.64 18.27 -0.83
C LEU A 122 0.61 18.15 0.29
N LEU A 123 0.04 19.27 0.73
CA LEU A 123 -1.04 19.29 1.72
C LEU A 123 -2.25 18.50 1.21
N ASN A 124 -2.67 18.75 -0.04
CA ASN A 124 -3.76 18.03 -0.68
C ASN A 124 -3.49 16.53 -0.80
N ALA A 125 -2.28 16.13 -1.19
CA ALA A 125 -1.88 14.73 -1.24
C ALA A 125 -2.00 14.07 0.14
N ARG A 126 -1.56 14.75 1.21
CA ARG A 126 -1.66 14.22 2.58
C ARG A 126 -3.11 14.11 3.06
N ILE A 127 -3.96 15.09 2.75
CA ILE A 127 -5.40 15.04 3.06
C ILE A 127 -6.07 13.90 2.30
N PHE A 128 -5.80 13.76 1.00
CA PHE A 128 -6.31 12.67 0.19
C PHE A 128 -5.93 11.30 0.77
N LEU A 129 -4.66 11.12 1.14
CA LEU A 129 -4.20 9.86 1.72
C LEU A 129 -4.80 9.60 3.11
N HIS A 130 -5.10 10.62 3.92
CA HIS A 130 -5.85 10.43 5.16
C HIS A 130 -7.27 9.91 4.90
N ILE A 131 -7.96 10.44 3.90
CA ILE A 131 -9.30 9.97 3.52
C ILE A 131 -9.22 8.54 2.98
N ALA A 132 -8.22 8.25 2.12
CA ALA A 132 -7.97 6.93 1.60
C ALA A 132 -7.66 5.90 2.70
N GLN A 133 -6.89 6.29 3.72
CA GLN A 133 -6.57 5.46 4.88
C GLN A 133 -7.81 5.08 5.69
N GLU A 134 -8.67 6.06 5.98
CA GLU A 134 -9.94 5.84 6.69
C GLU A 134 -10.82 4.87 5.88
N PHE A 135 -10.90 5.06 4.56
CA PHE A 135 -11.65 4.18 3.69
C PHE A 135 -11.09 2.75 3.67
N ASP A 136 -9.77 2.57 3.63
CA ASP A 136 -9.14 1.25 3.67
C ASP A 136 -9.40 0.55 5.01
N MET A 137 -9.35 1.30 6.11
CA MET A 137 -9.62 0.79 7.46
C MET A 137 -11.08 0.33 7.59
N GLN A 138 -12.04 1.15 7.15
CA GLN A 138 -13.46 0.80 7.17
C GLN A 138 -13.75 -0.40 6.27
N ASN A 139 -13.16 -0.46 5.07
CA ASN A 139 -13.31 -1.60 4.16
C ASN A 139 -12.76 -2.89 4.78
N TRP A 140 -11.62 -2.79 5.48
CA TRP A 140 -11.05 -3.91 6.22
C TRP A 140 -11.97 -4.36 7.37
N GLU A 141 -12.50 -3.45 8.17
CA GLU A 141 -13.43 -3.77 9.27
C GLU A 141 -14.69 -4.47 8.75
N ILE A 142 -15.29 -3.94 7.67
CA ILE A 142 -16.46 -4.56 7.02
C ILE A 142 -16.11 -5.97 6.52
N ASN A 143 -14.98 -6.14 5.82
CA ASN A 143 -14.57 -7.44 5.30
C ASN A 143 -14.30 -8.45 6.43
N LYS A 144 -13.67 -8.00 7.52
CA LYS A 144 -13.44 -8.82 8.71
C LYS A 144 -14.75 -9.28 9.34
N ASP A 145 -15.72 -8.39 9.49
CA ASP A 145 -17.03 -8.72 10.05
C ASP A 145 -17.81 -9.70 9.15
N LEU A 146 -17.75 -9.51 7.83
CA LEU A 146 -18.34 -10.44 6.87
C LEU A 146 -17.73 -11.85 6.96
N LEU A 147 -16.40 -11.96 7.06
CA LEU A 147 -15.71 -13.24 7.25
C LEU A 147 -16.11 -13.91 8.57
N LEU A 148 -16.23 -13.15 9.67
CA LEU A 148 -16.67 -13.67 10.97
C LEU A 148 -18.14 -14.15 10.94
N LEU A 149 -19.01 -13.45 10.20
CA LEU A 149 -20.41 -13.87 10.02
C LEU A 149 -20.51 -15.13 9.17
N GLU A 150 -19.68 -15.27 8.14
CA GLU A 150 -19.62 -16.46 7.32
C GLU A 150 -19.15 -17.67 8.13
N GLU A 151 -18.08 -17.53 8.93
CA GLU A 151 -17.60 -18.59 9.82
C GLU A 151 -18.69 -19.06 10.80
N LYS A 152 -19.41 -18.11 11.41
CA LYS A 152 -20.56 -18.44 12.29
C LYS A 152 -21.69 -19.12 11.53
N THR A 153 -21.93 -18.73 10.29
CA THR A 153 -22.97 -19.31 9.43
C THR A 153 -22.61 -20.76 9.07
N LEU A 154 -21.36 -21.02 8.70
CA LEU A 154 -20.85 -22.37 8.43
C LEU A 154 -20.96 -23.24 9.67
N ASN A 155 -20.49 -22.76 10.82
CA ASN A 155 -20.61 -23.47 12.09
C ASN A 155 -22.08 -23.77 12.46
N LEU A 156 -23.01 -22.85 12.20
CA LEU A 156 -24.43 -23.09 12.43
C LEU A 156 -24.99 -24.15 11.47
N ILE A 157 -24.63 -24.09 10.19
CA ILE A 157 -25.04 -25.07 9.18
C ILE A 157 -24.53 -26.46 9.55
N ASP A 158 -23.28 -26.58 9.99
CA ASP A 158 -22.69 -27.85 10.42
C ASP A 158 -23.36 -28.38 11.69
N ASN A 159 -23.74 -27.51 12.62
CA ASN A 159 -24.51 -27.91 13.81
C ASN A 159 -25.97 -28.32 13.50
N LEU A 160 -26.56 -27.83 12.41
CA LEU A 160 -27.93 -28.15 12.01
C LEU A 160 -28.02 -29.39 11.11
N LYS A 161 -26.95 -29.69 10.37
CA LYS A 161 -26.82 -30.92 9.58
C LYS A 161 -26.34 -32.03 10.52
N GLY A 162 -27.26 -32.88 10.98
CA GLY A 162 -26.88 -34.09 11.71
C GLY A 162 -25.84 -34.93 10.96
N GLU A 163 -25.20 -35.87 11.66
CA GLU A 163 -23.94 -36.57 11.31
C GLU A 163 -23.86 -37.28 9.94
N ASP A 164 -24.90 -37.28 9.09
CA ASP A 164 -25.03 -38.18 7.93
C ASP A 164 -25.10 -37.53 6.53
N GLU A 165 -24.88 -36.22 6.35
CA GLU A 165 -24.77 -35.63 5.00
C GLU A 165 -23.48 -34.81 4.81
N LEU A 166 -22.42 -35.50 4.37
CA LEU A 166 -21.16 -34.89 3.97
C LEU A 166 -21.28 -34.16 2.61
N SER A 167 -20.69 -32.97 2.56
CA SER A 167 -20.28 -32.16 1.40
C SER A 167 -21.27 -31.12 0.84
N PHE A 168 -21.54 -30.08 1.62
CA PHE A 168 -21.53 -28.75 0.99
C PHE A 168 -20.08 -28.40 0.67
N LYS A 169 -19.79 -28.11 -0.60
CA LYS A 169 -18.46 -27.75 -1.07
C LYS A 169 -18.02 -26.46 -0.39
N GLU A 170 -17.26 -26.61 0.69
CA GLU A 170 -16.56 -25.55 1.42
C GLU A 170 -15.79 -24.60 0.48
N ASN A 171 -15.36 -25.12 -0.68
CA ASN A 171 -14.65 -24.39 -1.73
C ASN A 171 -15.53 -23.45 -2.57
N ASP A 172 -16.85 -23.67 -2.67
CA ASP A 172 -17.71 -22.83 -3.50
C ASP A 172 -18.09 -21.52 -2.80
N ILE A 173 -18.17 -21.51 -1.47
CA ILE A 173 -18.48 -20.29 -0.69
C ILE A 173 -17.20 -19.43 -0.54
N LYS A 174 -16.07 -20.05 -0.16
CA LYS A 174 -14.74 -19.40 -0.08
C LYS A 174 -14.27 -18.78 -1.41
N LYS A 175 -14.71 -19.29 -2.57
CA LYS A 175 -14.38 -18.72 -3.90
C LYS A 175 -15.11 -17.42 -4.22
N THR A 176 -16.24 -17.16 -3.56
CA THR A 176 -17.11 -16.02 -3.89
C THR A 176 -16.58 -14.71 -3.30
N LEU A 177 -15.80 -14.79 -2.23
CA LEU A 177 -15.06 -13.67 -1.65
C LEU A 177 -13.61 -13.75 -2.13
N LYS A 178 -13.35 -13.17 -3.30
CA LYS A 178 -11.97 -12.82 -3.64
C LYS A 178 -11.39 -11.98 -2.51
N THR A 179 -10.29 -12.43 -1.95
CA THR A 179 -9.49 -11.78 -0.90
C THR A 179 -8.75 -10.54 -1.42
N ASP A 180 -9.43 -9.68 -2.17
CA ASP A 180 -8.95 -8.33 -2.45
C ASP A 180 -9.23 -7.48 -1.20
N TYR A 181 -8.42 -7.70 -0.16
CA TYR A 181 -8.50 -6.99 1.12
C TYR A 181 -8.36 -5.47 0.99
N GLN A 182 -7.91 -5.01 -0.17
CA GLN A 182 -7.53 -3.63 -0.41
C GLN A 182 -8.21 -3.09 -1.66
N SER A 183 -8.78 -1.89 -1.52
CA SER A 183 -9.60 -1.33 -2.57
C SER A 183 -8.78 -0.85 -3.76
N ASP A 184 -9.21 -1.23 -4.97
CA ASP A 184 -8.74 -0.65 -6.24
C ASP A 184 -9.21 0.80 -6.44
N TYR A 185 -9.89 1.37 -5.45
CA TYR A 185 -10.42 2.71 -5.48
C TYR A 185 -9.31 3.75 -5.66
N MET A 186 -9.34 4.43 -6.82
CA MET A 186 -8.44 5.53 -7.17
C MET A 186 -6.95 5.20 -7.08
N THR A 187 -6.57 3.96 -7.43
CA THR A 187 -5.18 3.50 -7.40
C THR A 187 -4.20 4.45 -8.11
N PRO A 188 -4.48 5.01 -9.30
CA PRO A 188 -3.60 5.99 -9.94
C PRO A 188 -3.37 7.25 -9.08
N ASP A 189 -4.43 7.83 -8.52
CA ASP A 189 -4.33 9.03 -7.67
C ASP A 189 -3.62 8.74 -6.35
N ARG A 190 -3.81 7.54 -5.79
CA ARG A 190 -3.06 7.06 -4.62
C ARG A 190 -1.56 7.00 -4.94
N ILE A 191 -1.17 6.43 -6.08
CA ILE A 191 0.24 6.39 -6.49
C ILE A 191 0.80 7.81 -6.61
N ILE A 192 0.07 8.75 -7.21
CA ILE A 192 0.49 10.15 -7.33
C ILE A 192 0.66 10.79 -5.94
N ALA A 193 -0.37 10.73 -5.09
CA ALA A 193 -0.35 11.33 -3.76
C ALA A 193 0.73 10.70 -2.86
N TRP A 194 0.92 9.39 -2.95
CA TRP A 194 1.95 8.67 -2.21
C TRP A 194 3.36 9.04 -2.69
N THR A 195 3.55 9.20 -4.01
CA THR A 195 4.81 9.68 -4.61
C THR A 195 5.19 11.08 -4.11
N HIS A 196 4.21 11.94 -3.84
CA HIS A 196 4.47 13.24 -3.21
C HIS A 196 5.10 13.10 -1.81
N MET A 197 4.72 12.10 -1.02
CA MET A 197 5.35 11.83 0.28
C MET A 197 6.73 11.22 0.12
N LEU A 198 6.89 10.30 -0.84
CA LEU A 198 8.16 9.64 -1.13
C LEU A 198 9.28 10.67 -1.31
N GLN A 199 9.04 11.75 -2.07
CA GLN A 199 10.00 12.84 -2.34
C GLN A 199 10.61 13.52 -1.11
N TYR A 200 10.01 13.34 0.07
CA TYR A 200 10.47 13.94 1.32
C TYR A 200 11.14 12.93 2.26
N ASP A 201 11.12 11.65 1.90
CA ASP A 201 11.84 10.64 2.67
C ASP A 201 13.35 10.83 2.52
N GLN A 202 14.08 10.67 3.62
CA GLN A 202 15.54 10.76 3.66
C GLN A 202 16.19 9.37 3.72
N ASP A 203 15.43 8.33 4.07
CA ASP A 203 15.91 6.96 4.26
C ASP A 203 15.23 5.99 3.29
N ILE A 204 15.18 6.37 2.01
CA ILE A 204 14.45 5.62 1.01
C ILE A 204 15.08 4.23 0.77
N SER A 205 14.23 3.21 0.72
CA SER A 205 14.60 1.85 0.32
C SER A 205 14.52 1.69 -1.20
N GLU A 206 15.32 0.81 -1.79
CA GLU A 206 15.21 0.46 -3.22
C GLU A 206 14.12 -0.58 -3.50
N LEU A 207 13.50 -1.15 -2.47
CA LEU A 207 12.46 -2.17 -2.57
C LEU A 207 11.09 -1.64 -2.14
N PHE A 208 10.13 -1.70 -3.05
CA PHE A 208 8.74 -1.28 -2.85
C PHE A 208 7.81 -2.46 -3.02
N ILE A 209 6.86 -2.67 -2.12
CA ILE A 209 5.98 -3.84 -2.17
C ILE A 209 4.51 -3.44 -2.09
N THR A 210 3.68 -4.15 -2.84
CA THR A 210 2.22 -4.02 -2.78
C THR A 210 1.57 -5.40 -2.87
N ASN A 211 0.39 -5.54 -2.28
CA ASN A 211 -0.51 -6.67 -2.53
C ASN A 211 -1.73 -6.24 -3.38
N ASN A 212 -1.75 -5.00 -3.90
CA ASN A 212 -2.80 -4.54 -4.78
C ASN A 212 -2.41 -4.79 -6.25
N ARG A 213 -3.17 -5.66 -6.91
CA ARG A 213 -2.96 -6.04 -8.31
C ARG A 213 -3.07 -4.83 -9.26
N SER A 214 -4.04 -3.96 -9.04
CA SER A 214 -4.20 -2.76 -9.88
C SER A 214 -3.00 -1.82 -9.80
N ALA A 215 -2.35 -1.71 -8.64
CA ALA A 215 -1.17 -0.86 -8.45
C ALA A 215 0.04 -1.38 -9.23
N ILE A 216 0.29 -2.70 -9.16
CA ILE A 216 1.38 -3.29 -9.92
C ILE A 216 1.11 -3.24 -11.43
N GLU A 217 -0.10 -3.58 -11.87
CA GLU A 217 -0.48 -3.53 -13.29
C GLU A 217 -0.32 -2.11 -13.85
N HIS A 218 -0.76 -1.09 -13.11
CA HIS A 218 -0.60 0.31 -13.49
C HIS A 218 0.87 0.73 -13.64
N LEU A 219 1.77 0.24 -12.78
CA LEU A 219 3.18 0.58 -12.83
C LEU A 219 3.91 -0.16 -13.96
N ILE A 220 3.59 -1.44 -14.17
CA ILE A 220 4.21 -2.27 -15.22
C ILE A 220 3.76 -1.82 -16.61
N GLU A 221 2.49 -1.45 -16.79
CA GLU A 221 1.99 -0.89 -18.05
C GLU A 221 2.77 0.37 -18.47
N LYS A 222 3.17 1.19 -17.49
CA LYS A 222 3.96 2.41 -17.71
C LYS A 222 5.47 2.19 -17.79
N THR A 223 5.94 0.96 -17.57
CA THR A 223 7.37 0.64 -17.44
C THR A 223 7.71 -0.62 -18.22
N PRO A 224 7.71 -0.56 -19.56
CA PRO A 224 7.97 -1.74 -20.40
C PRO A 224 9.38 -2.32 -20.24
N GLU A 225 10.32 -1.56 -19.68
CA GLU A 225 11.67 -2.03 -19.35
C GLU A 225 11.76 -2.84 -18.05
N ALA A 226 10.67 -2.90 -17.26
CA ALA A 226 10.63 -3.70 -16.04
C ALA A 226 10.75 -5.20 -16.38
N LYS A 227 11.64 -5.90 -15.69
CA LYS A 227 11.86 -7.34 -15.88
C LYS A 227 11.55 -8.09 -14.61
N ILE A 228 10.87 -9.24 -14.72
CA ILE A 228 10.75 -10.15 -13.59
C ILE A 228 12.14 -10.72 -13.31
N VAL A 229 12.63 -10.54 -12.09
CA VAL A 229 13.94 -11.02 -11.64
C VAL A 229 13.83 -12.13 -10.60
N LEU A 230 12.67 -12.21 -9.94
CA LEU A 230 12.42 -13.21 -8.92
C LEU A 230 10.95 -13.58 -8.91
N ASN A 231 10.68 -14.88 -8.83
CA ASN A 231 9.36 -15.40 -8.48
C ASN A 231 9.54 -16.49 -7.41
N ILE A 232 8.91 -16.26 -6.26
CA ILE A 232 8.82 -17.22 -5.16
C ILE A 232 7.38 -17.69 -5.07
N ASP A 233 7.16 -18.93 -5.48
CA ASP A 233 5.85 -19.56 -5.38
C ASP A 233 5.66 -20.18 -3.98
N SER A 234 4.53 -19.87 -3.35
CA SER A 234 3.94 -20.68 -2.28
C SER A 234 4.83 -20.95 -1.06
N ILE A 235 5.08 -19.91 -0.26
CA ILE A 235 5.59 -20.04 1.11
C ILE A 235 4.41 -20.28 2.06
N PRO A 236 4.46 -21.30 2.95
CA PRO A 236 3.44 -21.49 3.96
C PRO A 236 3.47 -20.38 5.00
N LEU A 237 2.30 -19.86 5.38
CA LEU A 237 2.15 -18.85 6.44
C LEU A 237 2.30 -19.43 7.86
N THR A 238 2.24 -20.76 8.01
CA THR A 238 2.20 -21.47 9.29
C THR A 238 3.58 -21.72 9.92
N ASN A 239 3.69 -21.39 11.23
CA ASN A 239 4.68 -21.81 12.24
C ASN A 239 5.95 -22.51 11.73
N SER A 240 6.73 -21.81 10.93
CA SER A 240 8.13 -22.17 10.79
C SER A 240 8.83 -21.80 12.09
N ASP A 241 9.62 -22.74 12.62
CA ASP A 241 10.68 -22.47 13.59
C ASP A 241 11.31 -21.09 13.30
N ASP A 242 11.21 -20.16 14.25
CA ASP A 242 11.62 -18.75 14.08
C ASP A 242 13.03 -18.67 13.48
N GLU A 243 13.91 -19.62 13.81
CA GLU A 243 15.24 -19.71 13.22
C GLU A 243 15.25 -20.02 11.72
N LYS A 244 14.39 -20.93 11.24
CA LYS A 244 14.30 -21.27 9.81
C LYS A 244 13.78 -20.09 9.00
N ARG A 245 12.77 -19.41 9.53
CA ARG A 245 12.20 -18.20 8.94
C ARG A 245 13.22 -17.06 8.90
N GLU A 246 13.94 -16.86 9.99
CA GLU A 246 14.99 -15.84 10.03
C GLU A 246 16.11 -16.12 9.03
N LYS A 247 16.60 -17.38 8.97
CA LYS A 247 17.61 -17.80 7.99
C LYS A 247 17.12 -17.58 6.55
N TRP A 248 15.86 -17.90 6.29
CA TRP A 248 15.20 -17.66 5.01
C TRP A 248 15.17 -16.17 4.65
N GLN A 249 14.65 -15.32 5.54
CA GLN A 249 14.56 -13.87 5.31
C GLN A 249 15.94 -13.22 5.14
N ASN A 250 16.96 -13.70 5.88
CA ASN A 250 18.33 -13.24 5.71
C ASN A 250 18.88 -13.63 4.33
N SER A 251 18.68 -14.89 3.91
CA SER A 251 19.10 -15.34 2.58
C SER A 251 18.40 -14.60 1.45
N LEU A 252 17.10 -14.30 1.60
CA LEU A 252 16.37 -13.50 0.63
C LEU A 252 16.94 -12.07 0.56
N ASN A 253 17.20 -11.44 1.70
CA ASN A 253 17.82 -10.12 1.74
C ASN A 253 19.18 -10.08 1.04
N GLU A 254 20.06 -11.05 1.30
CA GLU A 254 21.36 -11.13 0.62
C GLU A 254 21.23 -11.21 -0.91
N GLN A 255 20.24 -11.96 -1.40
CA GLN A 255 20.00 -12.05 -2.84
C GLN A 255 19.42 -10.76 -3.44
N LEU A 256 18.58 -10.04 -2.70
CA LEU A 256 18.05 -8.74 -3.14
C LEU A 256 19.16 -7.70 -3.30
N GLU A 257 20.11 -7.67 -2.38
CA GLU A 257 21.30 -6.79 -2.47
C GLU A 257 22.15 -7.15 -3.71
N LEU A 258 22.30 -8.44 -4.03
CA LEU A 258 23.02 -8.87 -5.25
C LEU A 258 22.29 -8.44 -6.54
N ILE A 259 20.96 -8.52 -6.56
CA ILE A 259 20.11 -8.07 -7.68
C ILE A 259 20.27 -6.56 -7.92
N LEU A 260 20.35 -5.78 -6.85
CA LEU A 260 20.49 -4.32 -6.94
C LEU A 260 21.89 -3.88 -7.37
N GLY A 261 22.95 -4.61 -6.98
CA GLY A 261 24.35 -4.28 -7.22
C GLY A 261 24.90 -4.52 -8.64
N ASP A 262 24.05 -4.64 -9.67
CA ASP A 262 24.43 -4.92 -11.08
C ASP A 262 25.28 -6.21 -11.28
N SER A 263 25.31 -7.11 -10.30
CA SER A 263 26.21 -8.27 -10.28
C SER A 263 25.65 -9.52 -10.97
N LEU A 264 24.43 -9.45 -11.50
CA LEU A 264 23.73 -10.59 -12.09
C LEU A 264 23.79 -10.60 -13.62
N PRO A 265 24.16 -11.74 -14.25
CA PRO A 265 24.00 -11.92 -15.68
C PRO A 265 22.51 -11.88 -16.06
N VAL A 266 22.20 -11.07 -17.07
CA VAL A 266 20.87 -10.60 -17.52
C VAL A 266 19.92 -11.72 -18.04
N SER A 267 20.15 -13.00 -17.72
CA SER A 267 19.49 -14.11 -18.43
C SER A 267 19.06 -15.33 -17.59
N GLU A 268 19.17 -15.31 -16.26
CA GLU A 268 18.71 -16.44 -15.45
C GLU A 268 17.52 -16.04 -14.57
N ASP A 269 16.36 -16.68 -14.79
CA ASP A 269 15.25 -16.68 -13.85
C ASP A 269 15.77 -17.22 -12.52
N ILE A 270 15.97 -16.35 -11.52
CA ILE A 270 16.34 -16.79 -10.18
C ILE A 270 15.11 -17.48 -9.59
N LYS A 271 15.05 -18.80 -9.71
CA LYS A 271 14.04 -19.62 -9.03
C LYS A 271 14.56 -19.98 -7.65
N ILE A 272 14.24 -19.15 -6.66
CA ILE A 272 14.49 -19.53 -5.27
C ILE A 272 13.48 -20.61 -4.88
N LYS A 273 13.98 -21.79 -4.54
CA LYS A 273 13.13 -22.84 -3.96
C LYS A 273 12.80 -22.45 -2.53
N SER A 274 11.51 -22.46 -2.19
CA SER A 274 11.04 -22.30 -0.82
C SER A 274 11.80 -23.27 0.10
N PRO A 275 12.29 -22.83 1.26
CA PRO A 275 12.98 -23.67 2.24
C PRO A 275 11.99 -24.54 3.03
N PHE A 276 10.69 -24.36 2.81
CA PHE A 276 9.64 -25.07 3.52
C PHE A 276 9.10 -26.23 2.69
N ASP A 277 8.82 -27.34 3.36
CA ASP A 277 8.17 -28.48 2.75
C ASP A 277 6.78 -28.08 2.21
N LYS A 278 6.28 -28.83 1.22
CA LYS A 278 4.95 -28.62 0.65
C LYS A 278 3.89 -28.90 1.73
N ASP A 279 3.55 -27.89 2.49
CA ASP A 279 2.44 -27.90 3.44
C ASP A 279 1.12 -27.54 2.72
N ASP A 280 0.00 -27.99 3.29
CA ASP A 280 -1.37 -27.74 2.83
C ASP A 280 -1.97 -26.45 3.43
N GLY A 281 -1.17 -25.69 4.18
CA GLY A 281 -1.56 -24.40 4.77
C GLY A 281 -1.76 -23.26 3.75
N LYS A 282 -2.19 -22.09 4.25
CA LYS A 282 -2.30 -20.87 3.44
C LYS A 282 -0.92 -20.52 2.86
N LYS A 283 -0.90 -20.23 1.56
CA LYS A 283 0.33 -19.99 0.79
C LYS A 283 0.40 -18.53 0.38
N VAL A 284 1.60 -17.97 0.45
CA VAL A 284 1.90 -16.63 -0.06
C VAL A 284 2.97 -16.72 -1.15
N SER A 285 2.81 -15.93 -2.20
CA SER A 285 3.75 -15.81 -3.31
C SER A 285 4.30 -14.39 -3.43
N LEU A 286 5.54 -14.26 -3.90
CA LEU A 286 6.20 -12.97 -4.15
C LEU A 286 6.76 -12.94 -5.57
N THR A 287 6.36 -11.94 -6.35
CA THR A 287 6.96 -11.63 -7.66
C THR A 287 7.71 -10.31 -7.56
N LEU A 288 8.98 -10.26 -8.00
CA LEU A 288 9.77 -9.03 -8.06
C LEU A 288 10.09 -8.61 -9.49
N TYR A 289 9.93 -7.31 -9.72
CA TYR A 289 10.25 -6.62 -10.95
C TYR A 289 11.42 -5.68 -10.71
N LEU A 290 12.46 -5.78 -11.54
CA LEU A 290 13.59 -4.86 -11.59
C LEU A 290 13.34 -3.81 -12.66
N VAL A 291 13.42 -2.54 -12.27
CA VAL A 291 13.48 -1.39 -13.17
C VAL A 291 14.94 -0.94 -13.26
N PRO A 292 15.64 -1.25 -14.36
CA PRO A 292 17.06 -0.98 -14.47
C PRO A 292 17.35 0.49 -14.77
N GLY A 293 18.42 1.04 -14.19
CA GLY A 293 18.92 2.38 -14.51
C GLY A 293 18.08 3.55 -13.97
N GLU A 294 17.10 3.29 -13.10
CA GLU A 294 16.25 4.32 -12.49
C GLU A 294 16.22 4.22 -10.98
N SER A 295 16.50 5.35 -10.32
CA SER A 295 16.28 5.50 -8.89
C SER A 295 14.78 5.51 -8.58
N PRO A 296 14.39 5.12 -7.35
CA PRO A 296 12.98 5.09 -6.96
C PRO A 296 12.25 6.42 -7.18
N TYR A 297 12.93 7.55 -6.92
CA TYR A 297 12.38 8.88 -7.17
C TYR A 297 12.02 9.08 -8.64
N LYS A 298 12.96 8.79 -9.54
CA LYS A 298 12.76 8.98 -10.96
C LYS A 298 11.64 8.06 -11.47
N PHE A 299 11.65 6.82 -11.02
CA PHE A 299 10.65 5.81 -11.37
C PHE A 299 9.22 6.24 -10.98
N PHE A 300 8.97 6.53 -9.69
CA PHE A 300 7.62 6.89 -9.23
C PHE A 300 7.17 8.26 -9.76
N THR A 301 8.07 9.24 -9.89
CA THR A 301 7.70 10.56 -10.44
C THR A 301 7.36 10.52 -11.92
N ARG A 302 8.04 9.68 -12.70
CA ARG A 302 7.70 9.43 -14.11
C ARG A 302 6.31 8.80 -14.23
N SER A 303 6.01 7.81 -13.40
CA SER A 303 4.71 7.13 -13.38
C SER A 303 3.55 8.04 -12.93
N ALA A 304 3.85 9.11 -12.19
CA ALA A 304 2.88 10.07 -11.65
C ALA A 304 2.45 11.23 -12.59
N TRP A 305 2.89 11.28 -13.86
CA TRP A 305 2.58 12.29 -14.92
C TRP A 305 2.55 13.78 -14.49
N HIS A 306 3.51 14.57 -15.00
CA HIS A 306 3.60 16.04 -15.20
C HIS A 306 3.06 17.08 -14.19
N LYS A 307 2.32 16.75 -13.12
CA LYS A 307 1.80 17.77 -12.18
C LYS A 307 2.77 18.10 -11.03
N THR A 308 3.91 17.41 -10.94
CA THR A 308 4.84 17.55 -9.82
C THR A 308 6.18 18.15 -10.22
N PRO A 309 6.49 19.38 -9.78
CA PRO A 309 7.86 19.88 -9.79
C PRO A 309 8.67 19.03 -8.80
N VAL A 310 9.52 18.15 -9.34
CA VAL A 310 10.47 17.35 -8.56
C VAL A 310 11.29 18.31 -7.70
N LYS A 311 11.27 18.09 -6.39
CA LYS A 311 12.27 18.68 -5.51
C LYS A 311 13.54 17.85 -5.72
N GLU A 312 14.58 18.46 -6.29
CA GLU A 312 15.96 17.95 -6.24
C GLU A 312 16.51 18.01 -4.79
N ILE A 313 15.72 17.63 -3.79
CA ILE A 313 16.17 17.64 -2.39
C ILE A 313 17.07 16.44 -2.13
N ASN A 314 16.82 15.33 -2.81
CA ASN A 314 17.67 14.14 -2.69
C ASN A 314 18.60 14.06 -3.90
N LYS A 315 19.57 14.97 -3.94
CA LYS A 315 20.82 14.74 -4.67
C LYS A 315 21.58 13.64 -3.92
N GLU A 316 22.16 12.69 -4.63
CA GLU A 316 23.23 11.77 -4.18
C GLU A 316 22.88 10.40 -3.58
N ALA A 317 21.64 9.91 -3.67
CA ALA A 317 21.46 8.47 -3.50
C ALA A 317 21.80 7.76 -4.83
N SER A 318 22.93 7.05 -4.87
CA SER A 318 23.48 6.34 -6.03
C SER A 318 22.68 5.07 -6.38
N PHE A 319 21.36 5.16 -6.34
CA PHE A 319 20.49 4.06 -6.69
C PHE A 319 20.42 3.97 -8.21
N ASN A 320 21.01 2.90 -8.74
CA ASN A 320 20.96 2.62 -10.16
C ASN A 320 19.71 1.83 -10.52
N ASN A 321 19.05 1.17 -9.56
CA ASN A 321 17.97 0.23 -9.83
C ASN A 321 16.82 0.41 -8.83
N THR A 322 15.60 0.05 -9.24
CA THR A 322 14.42 0.01 -8.36
C THR A 322 13.78 -1.38 -8.42
N LEU A 323 13.49 -1.97 -7.25
CA LEU A 323 12.76 -3.22 -7.14
C LEU A 323 11.31 -2.97 -6.72
N ILE A 324 10.38 -3.61 -7.41
CA ILE A 324 8.95 -3.57 -7.12
C ILE A 324 8.46 -4.99 -6.90
N GLY A 325 7.85 -5.25 -5.75
CA GLY A 325 7.31 -6.53 -5.36
C GLY A 325 5.79 -6.56 -5.37
N PHE A 326 5.23 -7.65 -5.88
CA PHE A 326 3.83 -8.00 -5.76
C PHE A 326 3.67 -9.25 -4.89
N VAL A 327 2.83 -9.16 -3.86
CA VAL A 327 2.54 -10.27 -2.93
C VAL A 327 1.10 -10.71 -3.06
N GLU A 328 0.89 -12.02 -3.22
CA GLU A 328 -0.43 -12.66 -3.40
C GLU A 328 -0.62 -13.77 -2.36
N PHE A 329 -1.77 -13.83 -1.68
CA PHE A 329 -2.08 -14.77 -0.60
C PHE A 329 -3.58 -15.08 -0.43
#